data_AF-A0A084JF49-F1
#
_entry.id   AF-A0A084JF49-F1
#
_cell.length_a   1.000
_cell.length_b   1.000
_cell.length_c   1.000
_cell.angle_alpha   90.00
_cell.angle_beta   90.00
_cell.angle_gamma   90.00
#
_symmetry.space_group_name_H-M   'P 1'
#
loop_
_entity.id
_entity.type
_entity.pdbx_description
1 polymer ?
#
loop_
_entity_poly.entity_id
_entity_poly.type
_entity_poly.pdbx_seq_one_letter_code
_entity_poly.pdbx_strand_id
1 'polypeptide(L)'
;MSKKKILFLSIIMGFLIILIGNYLNNYNLLKQPPSEKWSKEVKIGSGVGKNTPVIIKEENRLLVAYEDTKKIKICETDLDGKEIKTKEYAIEEELLKNLIFTKTDKGYTLIYNSTKSSIDYLEKLVLDEELNLVEKEIEEGITFTEQIDSKNIVLAYKDKIKVVNTVSNENIEVPVEKLSMLTAQKSKDGLLVCYLEEEKLFKGFTVKDGKASEPFLIKEIIKADKITYGAMSLSSDVENGYLLIEKYDRNEYSCTEVMEFPISGGEGQISALVVDKSRYVVNTKGAYSENGAKFYATMAVPFGKKEFQKAIVSFEIKSGEVSNSQKITRLRELCIHPYNDEDYIAFLSFEKDGLYSINIASSNERFMEVNNGPRRDERLRSLGYVVEGFMFSVSYIIILGFRWIVPSLVIAGAVSFMDYKFDDKKKRYMYIILAAIVVIMKTHTINKAFYVQYSHMLPTILAPSFIGILISSLIGLVVYGYGYMVYIDDFESIFLGKFSIFMLIDALLTLMIFVPLII
;
A
#
# COMPACT_ATOMS: atom_id res chain seq x y z
N MET A 1 -22.16 37.47 30.26
CA MET A 1 -20.73 37.08 30.16
C MET A 1 -19.94 38.27 29.61
N SER A 2 -18.77 38.63 30.14
CA SER A 2 -18.01 39.78 29.62
C SER A 2 -17.50 39.50 28.20
N LYS A 3 -17.45 40.53 27.33
CA LYS A 3 -16.99 40.40 25.93
C LYS A 3 -15.60 39.74 25.83
N LYS A 4 -14.72 40.05 26.78
CA LYS A 4 -13.39 39.42 26.95
C LYS A 4 -13.47 37.90 27.17
N LYS A 5 -14.39 37.42 28.02
CA LYS A 5 -14.62 35.98 28.23
C LYS A 5 -15.18 35.30 26.98
N ILE A 6 -16.06 35.97 26.22
CA ILE A 6 -16.61 35.43 24.97
C ILE A 6 -15.49 35.19 23.96
N LEU A 7 -14.65 36.20 23.69
CA LEU A 7 -13.56 36.09 22.72
C LEU A 7 -12.51 35.04 23.13
N PHE A 8 -12.17 34.96 24.42
CA PHE A 8 -11.28 33.91 24.92
C PHE A 8 -11.86 32.51 24.68
N LEU A 9 -13.14 32.29 25.00
CA LEU A 9 -13.81 31.03 24.71
C LEU A 9 -13.91 30.76 23.20
N SER A 10 -14.04 31.79 22.36
CA SER A 10 -14.01 31.65 20.91
C SER A 10 -12.65 31.17 20.38
N ILE A 11 -11.53 31.58 20.98
CA ILE A 11 -10.19 31.07 20.64
C ILE A 11 -10.10 29.58 20.98
N ILE A 12 -10.49 29.19 22.21
CA ILE A 12 -10.49 27.79 22.65
C ILE A 12 -11.41 26.94 21.76
N MET A 13 -12.61 27.44 21.47
CA MET A 13 -13.56 26.76 20.60
C MET A 13 -13.02 26.63 19.18
N GLY A 14 -12.39 27.68 18.63
CA GLY A 14 -11.74 27.63 17.33
C GLY A 14 -10.66 26.57 17.27
N PHE A 15 -9.79 26.50 18.28
CA PHE A 15 -8.78 25.44 18.42
C PHE A 15 -9.41 24.04 18.42
N LEU A 16 -10.45 23.81 19.23
CA LEU A 16 -11.13 22.52 19.28
C LEU A 16 -11.81 22.15 17.96
N ILE A 17 -12.45 23.11 17.28
CA ILE A 17 -13.07 22.90 15.97
C ILE A 17 -12.03 22.47 14.94
N ILE A 18 -10.84 23.08 14.94
CA ILE A 18 -9.75 22.71 14.02
C ILE A 18 -9.29 21.27 14.29
N LEU A 19 -9.08 20.90 15.56
CA LEU A 19 -8.70 19.53 15.93
C LEU A 19 -9.76 18.50 15.52
N ILE A 20 -11.04 18.78 15.81
CA ILE A 20 -12.15 17.90 15.43
C ILE A 20 -12.27 17.80 13.91
N GLY A 21 -12.15 18.92 13.19
CA GLY A 21 -12.17 18.94 11.73
C GLY A 21 -11.07 18.09 11.11
N ASN A 22 -9.84 18.24 11.58
CA ASN A 22 -8.70 17.43 11.15
C ASN A 22 -8.91 15.94 11.48
N TYR A 23 -9.39 15.63 12.69
CA TYR A 23 -9.73 14.26 13.08
C TYR A 23 -10.79 13.65 12.16
N LEU A 24 -11.88 14.36 11.88
CA LEU A 24 -12.95 13.87 11.02
C LEU A 24 -12.49 13.70 9.58
N ASN A 25 -11.67 14.61 9.05
CA ASN A 25 -11.10 14.50 7.71
C ASN A 25 -10.23 13.23 7.59
N ASN A 26 -9.29 13.04 8.52
CA ASN A 26 -8.41 11.87 8.53
C ASN A 26 -9.17 10.56 8.78
N TYR A 27 -10.15 10.57 9.68
CA TYR A 27 -10.96 9.38 9.97
C TYR A 27 -11.86 9.01 8.79
N ASN A 28 -12.44 9.99 8.11
CA ASN A 28 -13.26 9.74 6.91
C ASN A 28 -12.44 9.17 5.76
N LEU A 29 -11.16 9.54 5.64
CA LEU A 29 -10.24 8.94 4.68
C LEU A 29 -9.86 7.51 5.09
N LEU A 30 -9.46 7.31 6.35
CA LEU A 30 -8.98 6.01 6.84
C LEU A 30 -10.06 4.93 6.88
N LYS A 31 -11.32 5.30 7.14
CA LYS A 31 -12.43 4.34 7.24
C LYS A 31 -12.88 3.79 5.89
N GLN A 32 -12.46 4.37 4.77
CA GLN A 32 -12.85 3.89 3.45
C GLN A 32 -12.21 2.53 3.16
N PRO A 33 -12.91 1.64 2.45
CA PRO A 33 -12.31 0.43 1.91
C PRO A 33 -11.22 0.81 0.86
N PRO A 34 -10.32 -0.11 0.52
CA PRO A 34 -9.27 0.14 -0.47
C PRO A 34 -9.84 0.48 -1.86
N SER A 35 -10.96 -0.13 -2.25
CA SER A 35 -11.73 0.20 -3.45
C SER A 35 -13.19 -0.26 -3.29
N GLU A 36 -14.03 0.00 -4.30
CA GLU A 36 -15.42 -0.47 -4.31
C GLU A 36 -15.57 -1.98 -4.47
N LYS A 37 -14.54 -2.68 -4.98
CA LYS A 37 -14.59 -4.13 -5.25
C LYS A 37 -13.86 -4.99 -4.22
N TRP A 38 -13.11 -4.39 -3.30
CA TRP A 38 -12.27 -5.12 -2.35
C TRP A 38 -12.54 -4.71 -0.92
N SER A 39 -12.57 -5.71 -0.04
CA SER A 39 -12.72 -5.52 1.40
C SER A 39 -11.45 -4.94 2.04
N LYS A 40 -11.62 -4.42 3.26
CA LYS A 40 -10.48 -4.19 4.16
C LYS A 40 -9.89 -5.54 4.59
N GLU A 41 -8.57 -5.56 4.68
CA GLU A 41 -7.79 -6.70 5.12
C GLU A 41 -8.14 -7.22 6.52
N VAL A 42 -8.05 -8.53 6.76
CA VAL A 42 -8.18 -9.18 8.06
C VAL A 42 -6.86 -9.88 8.38
N LYS A 43 -6.27 -9.56 9.53
CA LYS A 43 -5.06 -10.25 10.02
C LYS A 43 -5.48 -11.59 10.62
N ILE A 44 -4.91 -12.67 10.11
CA ILE A 44 -5.20 -14.05 10.54
C ILE A 44 -3.98 -14.76 11.15
N GLY A 45 -2.83 -14.09 11.19
CA GLY A 45 -1.60 -14.67 11.73
C GLY A 45 -0.41 -13.73 11.61
N SER A 46 0.75 -14.23 12.03
CA SER A 46 2.04 -13.55 11.85
C SER A 46 3.18 -14.55 11.80
N GLY A 47 4.23 -14.26 11.02
CA GLY A 47 5.42 -15.09 10.90
C GLY A 47 6.64 -14.31 10.42
N VAL A 48 7.83 -14.91 10.54
CA VAL A 48 9.12 -14.28 10.15
C VAL A 48 9.51 -14.58 8.68
N GLY A 49 8.78 -15.48 8.02
CA GLY A 49 9.01 -15.85 6.62
C GLY A 49 8.62 -14.76 5.61
N LYS A 50 9.31 -14.77 4.46
CA LYS A 50 8.99 -13.89 3.31
C LYS A 50 8.28 -14.63 2.18
N ASN A 51 8.09 -15.93 2.30
CA ASN A 51 7.40 -16.70 1.28
C ASN A 51 5.93 -16.30 1.19
N THR A 52 5.42 -16.34 -0.03
CA THR A 52 4.02 -16.05 -0.35
C THR A 52 3.10 -16.94 0.49
N PRO A 53 2.18 -16.37 1.31
CA PRO A 53 1.17 -17.17 1.97
C PRO A 53 0.21 -17.72 0.93
N VAL A 54 -0.15 -19.01 1.05
CA VAL A 54 -1.02 -19.68 0.08
C VAL A 54 -2.40 -19.86 0.71
N ILE A 55 -3.44 -19.39 0.02
CA ILE A 55 -4.84 -19.57 0.44
C ILE A 55 -5.51 -20.64 -0.42
N ILE A 56 -6.29 -21.49 0.24
CA ILE A 56 -7.23 -22.41 -0.38
C ILE A 56 -8.63 -22.07 0.14
N LYS A 57 -9.56 -21.83 -0.77
CA LYS A 57 -10.99 -21.67 -0.45
C LYS A 57 -11.71 -23.02 -0.50
N GLU A 58 -12.46 -23.31 0.55
CA GLU A 58 -13.44 -24.39 0.63
C GLU A 58 -14.86 -23.81 0.65
N GLU A 59 -15.87 -24.69 0.64
CA GLU A 59 -17.28 -24.29 0.67
C GLU A 59 -17.65 -23.50 1.94
N ASN A 60 -17.03 -23.82 3.09
CA ASN A 60 -17.40 -23.27 4.40
C ASN A 60 -16.22 -22.69 5.20
N ARG A 61 -14.99 -22.75 4.69
CA ARG A 61 -13.78 -22.33 5.39
C ARG A 61 -12.71 -21.82 4.42
N LEU A 62 -11.74 -21.10 4.95
CA LEU A 62 -10.51 -20.74 4.26
C LEU A 62 -9.34 -21.40 5.00
N LEU A 63 -8.37 -21.89 4.24
CA LEU A 63 -7.13 -22.46 4.77
C LEU A 63 -5.97 -21.63 4.25
N VAL A 64 -5.18 -21.03 5.14
CA VAL A 64 -4.04 -20.20 4.75
C VAL A 64 -2.76 -20.77 5.33
N ALA A 65 -1.88 -21.22 4.43
CA ALA A 65 -0.56 -21.73 4.75
C ALA A 65 0.48 -20.61 4.72
N TYR A 66 1.33 -20.52 5.74
CA TYR A 66 2.41 -19.54 5.80
C TYR A 66 3.61 -20.03 6.64
N GLU A 67 4.78 -19.47 6.35
CA GLU A 67 6.04 -19.77 7.03
C GLU A 67 6.20 -18.94 8.31
N ASP A 68 6.64 -19.59 9.39
CA ASP A 68 7.05 -18.97 10.63
C ASP A 68 8.31 -19.63 11.18
N THR A 69 9.47 -19.19 10.68
CA THR A 69 10.78 -19.74 11.08
C THR A 69 10.81 -21.26 10.81
N LYS A 70 11.19 -22.10 11.79
CA LYS A 70 11.25 -23.57 11.70
C LYS A 70 9.87 -24.24 11.73
N LYS A 71 8.83 -23.54 11.30
CA LYS A 71 7.46 -24.03 11.28
C LYS A 71 6.74 -23.55 10.04
N ILE A 72 5.87 -24.40 9.51
CA ILE A 72 4.82 -24.01 8.58
C ILE A 72 3.50 -24.04 9.36
N LYS A 73 2.69 -23.00 9.22
CA LYS A 73 1.37 -22.90 9.86
C LYS A 73 0.28 -22.97 8.82
N ILE A 74 -0.83 -23.64 9.15
CA ILE A 74 -2.10 -23.51 8.44
C ILE A 74 -3.10 -22.89 9.41
N CYS A 75 -3.54 -21.68 9.11
CA CYS A 75 -4.65 -21.02 9.79
C CYS A 75 -5.95 -21.36 9.05
N GLU A 76 -6.90 -21.95 9.78
CA GLU A 76 -8.26 -22.20 9.32
C GLU A 76 -9.17 -21.09 9.83
N THR A 77 -9.88 -20.44 8.91
CA THR A 77 -10.87 -19.41 9.24
C THR A 77 -12.23 -19.79 8.67
N ASP A 78 -13.29 -19.16 9.18
CA ASP A 78 -14.55 -19.12 8.44
C ASP A 78 -14.39 -18.26 7.16
N LEU A 79 -15.43 -18.27 6.32
CA LEU A 79 -15.46 -17.45 5.11
C LEU A 79 -15.46 -15.94 5.38
N ASP A 80 -15.68 -15.48 6.62
CA ASP A 80 -15.66 -14.07 6.99
C ASP A 80 -14.27 -13.64 7.52
N GLY A 81 -13.32 -14.58 7.58
CA GLY A 81 -11.93 -14.37 8.00
C GLY A 81 -11.68 -14.48 9.50
N LYS A 82 -12.64 -15.00 10.27
CA LYS A 82 -12.47 -15.25 11.70
C LYS A 82 -11.75 -16.58 11.92
N GLU A 83 -10.64 -16.53 12.62
CA GLU A 83 -9.86 -17.72 12.98
C GLU A 83 -10.70 -18.75 13.75
N ILE A 84 -10.66 -20.00 13.29
CA ILE A 84 -11.25 -21.18 13.91
C ILE A 84 -10.16 -21.94 14.68
N LYS A 85 -9.06 -22.26 13.99
CA LYS A 85 -7.88 -22.92 14.58
C LYS A 85 -6.64 -22.69 13.73
N THR A 86 -5.47 -22.80 14.35
CA THR A 86 -4.18 -22.82 13.65
C THR A 86 -3.45 -24.11 13.97
N LYS A 87 -2.96 -24.82 12.95
CA LYS A 87 -2.06 -25.96 13.12
C LYS A 87 -0.65 -25.62 12.68
N GLU A 88 0.34 -26.20 13.35
CA GLU A 88 1.76 -25.95 13.10
C GLU A 88 2.48 -27.27 12.78
N TYR A 89 3.39 -27.21 11.81
CA TYR A 89 4.22 -28.33 11.39
C TYR A 89 5.68 -27.92 11.52
N ALA A 90 6.46 -28.67 12.30
CA ALA A 90 7.88 -28.41 12.45
C ALA A 90 8.65 -28.82 11.18
N ILE A 91 9.57 -27.95 10.78
CA ILE A 91 10.51 -28.15 9.66
C ILE A 91 11.95 -27.93 10.18
N GLU A 92 12.95 -28.45 9.48
CA GLU A 92 14.35 -28.32 9.93
C GLU A 92 14.96 -26.96 9.52
N GLU A 93 14.41 -26.38 8.47
CA GLU A 93 14.96 -25.27 7.71
C GLU A 93 14.51 -23.93 8.30
N GLU A 94 15.43 -22.96 8.33
CA GLU A 94 15.12 -21.59 8.77
C GLU A 94 14.64 -20.69 7.64
N LEU A 95 14.99 -21.02 6.39
CA LEU A 95 14.64 -20.26 5.21
C LEU A 95 14.16 -21.22 4.12
N LEU A 96 12.90 -21.08 3.74
CA LEU A 96 12.33 -21.79 2.60
C LEU A 96 12.52 -20.98 1.31
N LYS A 97 12.73 -21.66 0.19
CA LYS A 97 12.75 -21.03 -1.15
C LYS A 97 11.34 -20.74 -1.67
N ASN A 98 10.39 -21.60 -1.33
CA ASN A 98 9.00 -21.51 -1.74
C ASN A 98 8.10 -22.32 -0.80
N LEU A 99 6.82 -21.96 -0.75
CA LEU A 99 5.77 -22.68 -0.05
C LEU A 99 4.59 -22.90 -1.01
N ILE A 100 4.10 -24.14 -1.07
CA ILE A 100 2.97 -24.57 -1.90
C ILE A 100 1.99 -25.30 -0.99
N PHE A 101 0.69 -25.14 -1.26
CA PHE A 101 -0.37 -25.80 -0.51
C PHE A 101 -1.51 -26.20 -1.44
N THR A 102 -1.72 -27.51 -1.61
CA THR A 102 -2.70 -28.05 -2.57
C THR A 102 -3.64 -29.06 -1.94
N LYS A 103 -4.77 -29.30 -2.61
CA LYS A 103 -5.73 -30.37 -2.33
C LYS A 103 -5.25 -31.69 -2.92
N THR A 104 -5.61 -32.79 -2.28
CA THR A 104 -5.46 -34.16 -2.79
C THR A 104 -6.82 -34.86 -2.82
N ASP A 105 -6.86 -36.13 -3.22
CA ASP A 105 -8.05 -36.97 -3.14
C ASP A 105 -8.48 -37.31 -1.70
N LYS A 106 -7.58 -37.13 -0.71
CA LYS A 106 -7.77 -37.53 0.70
C LYS A 106 -7.53 -36.42 1.72
N GLY A 107 -7.32 -35.19 1.27
CA GLY A 107 -6.97 -34.07 2.13
C GLY A 107 -6.11 -33.05 1.41
N TYR A 108 -4.91 -32.81 1.92
CA TYR A 108 -4.06 -31.72 1.46
C TYR A 108 -2.57 -32.12 1.44
N THR A 109 -1.77 -31.37 0.70
CA THR A 109 -0.31 -31.48 0.73
C THR A 109 0.30 -30.10 0.91
N LEU A 110 1.11 -29.93 1.94
CA LEU A 110 2.04 -28.81 2.05
C LEU A 110 3.36 -29.21 1.41
N ILE A 111 3.91 -28.35 0.58
CA ILE A 111 5.16 -28.61 -0.13
C ILE A 111 6.07 -27.41 0.09
N TYR A 112 7.34 -27.66 0.44
CA TYR A 112 8.34 -26.61 0.50
C TYR A 112 9.65 -27.05 -0.14
N ASN A 113 10.40 -26.07 -0.63
CA ASN A 113 11.71 -26.27 -1.25
C ASN A 113 12.80 -25.64 -0.39
N SER A 114 13.93 -26.34 -0.26
CA SER A 114 15.12 -25.81 0.39
C SER A 114 16.39 -26.44 -0.20
N THR A 115 17.54 -26.12 0.38
CA THR A 115 18.84 -26.65 -0.02
C THR A 115 19.56 -27.21 1.18
N LYS A 116 19.93 -28.49 1.13
CA LYS A 116 20.72 -29.19 2.15
C LYS A 116 21.98 -29.73 1.51
N SER A 117 23.14 -29.36 2.05
CA SER A 117 24.45 -29.77 1.50
C SER A 117 24.61 -29.49 -0.01
N SER A 118 24.14 -28.33 -0.48
CA SER A 118 24.14 -27.92 -1.89
C SER A 118 23.28 -28.76 -2.84
N ILE A 119 22.41 -29.64 -2.32
CA ILE A 119 21.41 -30.36 -3.10
C ILE A 119 20.06 -29.70 -2.83
N ASP A 120 19.40 -29.32 -3.91
CA ASP A 120 18.03 -28.83 -3.85
C ASP A 120 17.07 -30.01 -3.66
N TYR A 121 16.17 -29.86 -2.70
CA TYR A 121 15.13 -30.84 -2.42
C TYR A 121 13.82 -30.15 -2.14
N LEU A 122 12.80 -30.98 -2.17
CA LEU A 122 11.42 -30.67 -1.87
C LEU A 122 10.96 -31.65 -0.80
N GLU A 123 10.35 -31.15 0.26
CA GLU A 123 9.66 -31.97 1.26
C GLU A 123 8.16 -31.77 1.12
N LYS A 124 7.42 -32.88 1.08
CA LYS A 124 5.95 -32.92 1.06
C LYS A 124 5.47 -33.40 2.42
N LEU A 125 4.56 -32.64 3.02
CA LEU A 125 3.81 -33.02 4.20
C LEU A 125 2.40 -33.36 3.74
N VAL A 126 2.06 -34.65 3.73
CA VAL A 126 0.73 -35.13 3.36
C VAL A 126 -0.17 -35.06 4.58
N LEU A 127 -1.32 -34.39 4.42
CA LEU A 127 -2.27 -34.09 5.48
C LEU A 127 -3.63 -34.72 5.18
N ASP A 128 -4.31 -35.20 6.22
CA ASP A 128 -5.73 -35.57 6.12
C ASP A 128 -6.66 -34.33 6.04
N GLU A 129 -7.97 -34.54 5.89
CA GLU A 129 -8.98 -33.48 5.79
C GLU A 129 -9.06 -32.59 7.05
N GLU A 130 -8.73 -33.16 8.21
CA GLU A 130 -8.63 -32.49 9.50
C GLU A 130 -7.29 -31.77 9.69
N LEU A 131 -6.36 -31.86 8.73
CA LEU A 131 -5.02 -31.28 8.72
C LEU A 131 -4.05 -31.98 9.69
N ASN A 132 -4.18 -33.28 9.93
CA ASN A 132 -3.16 -34.06 10.67
C ASN A 132 -2.12 -34.58 9.69
N LEU A 133 -0.86 -34.56 10.11
CA LEU A 133 0.24 -35.11 9.31
C LEU A 133 0.11 -36.63 9.22
N VAL A 134 -0.05 -37.14 7.99
CA VAL A 134 -0.14 -38.57 7.67
C VAL A 134 1.24 -39.09 7.27
N GLU A 135 1.92 -38.36 6.39
CA GLU A 135 3.17 -38.82 5.77
C GLU A 135 4.10 -37.63 5.45
N LYS A 136 5.40 -37.93 5.41
CA LYS A 136 6.44 -37.02 4.92
C LYS A 136 7.20 -37.69 3.79
N GLU A 137 7.32 -36.98 2.67
CA GLU A 137 8.11 -37.43 1.52
C GLU A 137 9.19 -36.40 1.19
N ILE A 138 10.37 -36.86 0.78
CA ILE A 138 11.45 -36.00 0.30
C ILE A 138 11.77 -36.40 -1.13
N GLU A 139 11.86 -35.40 -2.01
CA GLU A 139 12.21 -35.55 -3.42
C GLU A 139 13.38 -34.62 -3.76
N GLU A 140 14.49 -35.19 -4.19
CA GLU A 140 15.71 -34.45 -4.54
C GLU A 140 15.73 -34.02 -6.02
N GLY A 141 16.51 -33.00 -6.33
CA GLY A 141 16.77 -32.57 -7.72
C GLY A 141 15.74 -31.61 -8.32
N ILE A 142 14.81 -31.10 -7.50
CA ILE A 142 13.81 -30.11 -7.90
C ILE A 142 14.34 -28.70 -7.63
N THR A 143 14.59 -27.93 -8.68
CA THR A 143 15.20 -26.60 -8.61
C THR A 143 14.18 -25.48 -8.49
N PHE A 144 13.02 -25.61 -9.14
CA PHE A 144 11.93 -24.63 -9.08
C PHE A 144 10.59 -25.32 -8.88
N THR A 145 9.70 -24.62 -8.19
CA THR A 145 8.32 -25.05 -8.02
C THR A 145 7.38 -23.87 -8.14
N GLU A 146 6.20 -24.10 -8.71
CA GLU A 146 5.12 -23.13 -8.67
C GLU A 146 3.77 -23.83 -8.51
N GLN A 147 2.90 -23.22 -7.71
CA GLN A 147 1.50 -23.58 -7.64
C GLN A 147 0.69 -22.77 -8.67
N ILE A 148 -0.02 -23.49 -9.53
CA ILE A 148 -0.90 -22.93 -10.56
C ILE A 148 -2.28 -22.63 -9.96
N ASP A 149 -2.84 -23.61 -9.26
CA ASP A 149 -4.12 -23.52 -8.55
C ASP A 149 -4.13 -24.50 -7.36
N SER A 150 -5.28 -24.71 -6.72
CA SER A 150 -5.39 -25.60 -5.56
C SER A 150 -5.18 -27.09 -5.88
N LYS A 151 -5.01 -27.49 -7.14
CA LYS A 151 -4.88 -28.89 -7.58
C LYS A 151 -3.70 -29.14 -8.51
N ASN A 152 -3.11 -28.10 -9.09
CA ASN A 152 -2.07 -28.21 -10.09
C ASN A 152 -0.79 -27.49 -9.65
N ILE A 153 0.34 -28.19 -9.76
CA ILE A 153 1.67 -27.66 -9.48
C ILE A 153 2.59 -27.94 -10.65
N VAL A 154 3.67 -27.17 -10.75
CA VAL A 154 4.79 -27.43 -11.65
C VAL A 154 6.03 -27.65 -10.83
N LEU A 155 6.72 -28.76 -11.13
CA LEU A 155 7.99 -29.14 -10.56
C LEU A 155 9.04 -29.10 -11.67
N ALA A 156 10.14 -28.40 -11.43
CA ALA A 156 11.19 -28.24 -12.41
C ALA A 156 12.46 -28.96 -11.95
N TYR A 157 12.93 -29.86 -12.79
CA TYR A 157 14.19 -30.57 -12.67
C TYR A 157 15.23 -29.93 -13.60
N LYS A 158 16.46 -30.41 -13.51
CA LYS A 158 17.56 -29.93 -14.38
C LYS A 158 17.30 -30.16 -15.88
N ASP A 159 16.59 -31.23 -16.22
CA ASP A 159 16.39 -31.76 -17.58
C ASP A 159 14.92 -31.87 -18.02
N LYS A 160 13.97 -31.58 -17.13
CA LYS A 160 12.53 -31.65 -17.43
C LYS A 160 11.68 -30.74 -16.55
N ILE A 161 10.52 -30.36 -17.07
CA ILE A 161 9.42 -29.75 -16.32
C ILE A 161 8.33 -30.81 -16.17
N LYS A 162 7.83 -31.01 -14.95
CA LYS A 162 6.74 -31.93 -14.61
C LYS A 162 5.54 -31.13 -14.11
N VAL A 163 4.42 -31.22 -14.82
CA VAL A 163 3.12 -30.68 -14.39
C VAL A 163 2.37 -31.79 -13.68
N VAL A 164 1.94 -31.55 -12.45
CA VAL A 164 1.31 -32.55 -11.57
C VAL A 164 -0.07 -32.06 -11.17
N ASN A 165 -1.09 -32.89 -11.41
CA ASN A 165 -2.38 -32.73 -10.77
C ASN A 165 -2.39 -33.53 -9.45
N THR A 166 -2.42 -32.85 -8.31
CA THR A 166 -2.31 -33.46 -6.99
C THR A 166 -3.56 -34.19 -6.53
N VAL A 167 -4.69 -34.04 -7.24
CA VAL A 167 -5.94 -34.76 -6.95
C VAL A 167 -6.05 -36.03 -7.78
N SER A 168 -5.80 -35.99 -9.09
CA SER A 168 -5.84 -37.17 -9.96
C SER A 168 -4.52 -37.96 -9.96
N ASN A 169 -3.44 -37.38 -9.44
CA ASN A 169 -2.07 -37.88 -9.52
C ASN A 169 -1.56 -38.07 -10.97
N GLU A 170 -2.19 -37.38 -11.93
CA GLU A 170 -1.75 -37.34 -13.31
C GLU A 170 -0.52 -36.45 -13.46
N ASN A 171 0.43 -36.89 -14.28
CA ASN A 171 1.71 -36.24 -14.46
C ASN A 171 2.04 -36.10 -15.94
N ILE A 172 2.48 -34.92 -16.35
CA ILE A 172 2.93 -34.63 -17.70
C ILE A 172 4.35 -34.11 -17.62
N GLU A 173 5.24 -34.68 -18.43
CA GLU A 173 6.65 -34.31 -18.46
C GLU A 173 7.00 -33.68 -19.81
N VAL A 174 7.74 -32.58 -19.77
CA VAL A 174 8.26 -31.87 -20.94
C VAL A 174 9.77 -31.72 -20.76
N PRO A 175 10.60 -32.20 -21.71
CA PRO A 175 12.05 -32.08 -21.62
C PRO A 175 12.48 -30.61 -21.75
N VAL A 176 13.49 -30.19 -20.98
CA VAL A 176 14.08 -28.84 -21.04
C VAL A 176 15.59 -28.89 -20.80
N GLU A 177 16.31 -27.88 -21.23
CA GLU A 177 17.77 -27.81 -21.03
C GLU A 177 18.19 -26.59 -20.19
N LYS A 178 18.79 -26.80 -19.02
CA LYS A 178 19.34 -25.69 -18.18
C LYS A 178 18.30 -24.60 -17.88
N LEU A 179 17.22 -25.00 -17.22
CA LEU A 179 16.18 -24.11 -16.73
C LEU A 179 16.73 -23.10 -15.70
N SER A 180 16.39 -21.82 -15.86
CA SER A 180 16.82 -20.74 -14.95
C SER A 180 15.67 -19.98 -14.31
N MET A 181 14.48 -20.00 -14.92
CA MET A 181 13.25 -19.41 -14.39
C MET A 181 12.05 -20.22 -14.87
N LEU A 182 10.99 -20.26 -14.09
CA LEU A 182 9.74 -20.94 -14.41
C LEU A 182 8.57 -20.09 -13.93
N THR A 183 7.50 -20.04 -14.72
CA THR A 183 6.20 -19.68 -14.21
C THR A 183 5.06 -20.43 -14.89
N ALA A 184 3.92 -20.60 -14.22
CA ALA A 184 2.76 -21.27 -14.79
C ALA A 184 1.45 -20.69 -14.26
N GLN A 185 0.42 -20.72 -15.11
CA GLN A 185 -0.90 -20.22 -14.79
C GLN A 185 -2.01 -20.97 -15.53
N LYS A 186 -3.18 -21.03 -14.91
CA LYS A 186 -4.40 -21.54 -15.56
C LYS A 186 -4.80 -20.61 -16.73
N SER A 187 -5.11 -21.21 -17.87
CA SER A 187 -5.68 -20.56 -19.05
C SER A 187 -7.12 -21.05 -19.28
N LYS A 188 -7.81 -20.49 -20.28
CA LYS A 188 -9.22 -20.83 -20.57
C LYS A 188 -9.46 -22.32 -20.81
N ASP A 189 -8.57 -22.97 -21.56
CA ASP A 189 -8.76 -24.37 -21.98
C ASP A 189 -7.77 -25.34 -21.33
N GLY A 190 -7.06 -24.93 -20.27
CA GLY A 190 -6.03 -25.77 -19.66
C GLY A 190 -5.00 -24.95 -18.90
N LEU A 191 -3.72 -25.30 -19.03
CA LEU A 191 -2.61 -24.64 -18.34
C LEU A 191 -1.62 -24.04 -19.35
N LEU A 192 -1.01 -22.94 -18.98
CA LEU A 192 0.09 -22.32 -19.73
C LEU A 192 1.32 -22.29 -18.82
N VAL A 193 2.44 -22.77 -19.33
CA VAL A 193 3.72 -22.80 -18.61
C VAL A 193 4.74 -22.05 -19.45
N CYS A 194 5.46 -21.12 -18.82
CA CYS A 194 6.52 -20.33 -19.44
C CYS A 194 7.81 -20.49 -18.65
N TYR A 195 8.94 -20.48 -19.34
CA TYR A 195 10.23 -20.67 -18.70
C TYR A 195 11.37 -20.00 -19.46
N LEU A 196 12.49 -19.80 -18.77
CA LEU A 196 13.74 -19.30 -19.34
C LEU A 196 14.76 -20.42 -19.44
N GLU A 197 15.12 -20.75 -20.67
CA GLU A 197 16.09 -21.77 -21.04
C GLU A 197 17.42 -21.15 -21.47
N GLU A 198 18.55 -21.76 -21.09
CA GLU A 198 19.91 -21.29 -21.40
C GLU A 198 20.19 -19.81 -21.04
N GLU A 199 19.47 -19.26 -20.06
CA GLU A 199 19.49 -17.84 -19.67
C GLU A 199 19.10 -16.83 -20.77
N LYS A 200 18.62 -17.29 -21.93
CA LYS A 200 18.33 -16.41 -23.08
C LYS A 200 17.04 -16.71 -23.85
N LEU A 201 16.51 -17.93 -23.76
CA LEU A 201 15.34 -18.37 -24.55
C LEU A 201 14.10 -18.42 -23.65
N PHE A 202 13.23 -17.42 -23.76
CA PHE A 202 11.89 -17.55 -23.20
C PHE A 202 11.06 -18.48 -24.08
N LYS A 203 10.59 -19.57 -23.48
CA LYS A 203 9.77 -20.59 -24.13
C LYS A 203 8.47 -20.78 -23.37
N GLY A 204 7.47 -21.31 -24.05
CA GLY A 204 6.19 -21.68 -23.46
C GLY A 204 5.66 -23.00 -24.01
N PHE A 205 4.78 -23.64 -23.25
CA PHE A 205 3.95 -24.74 -23.72
C PHE A 205 2.59 -24.71 -23.02
N THR A 206 1.61 -25.34 -23.64
CA THR A 206 0.26 -25.48 -23.07
C THR A 206 0.02 -26.92 -22.65
N VAL A 207 -0.83 -27.12 -21.65
CA VAL A 207 -1.35 -28.43 -21.27
C VAL A 207 -2.86 -28.41 -21.44
N LYS A 208 -3.37 -29.26 -22.33
CA LYS A 208 -4.81 -29.45 -22.57
C LYS A 208 -5.12 -30.95 -22.63
N ASP A 209 -6.22 -31.38 -22.03
CA ASP A 209 -6.68 -32.78 -22.05
C ASP A 209 -5.60 -33.82 -21.71
N GLY A 210 -4.78 -33.53 -20.69
CA GLY A 210 -3.72 -34.44 -20.24
C GLY A 210 -2.49 -34.50 -21.16
N LYS A 211 -2.37 -33.61 -22.14
CA LYS A 211 -1.25 -33.58 -23.10
C LYS A 211 -0.58 -32.20 -23.14
N ALA A 212 0.75 -32.20 -23.13
CA ALA A 212 1.53 -31.00 -23.40
C ALA A 212 1.64 -30.76 -24.91
N SER A 213 1.56 -29.50 -25.33
CA SER A 213 2.00 -29.08 -26.66
C SER A 213 3.52 -29.12 -26.76
N GLU A 214 4.04 -29.16 -27.99
CA GLU A 214 5.46 -28.89 -28.23
C GLU A 214 5.85 -27.49 -27.70
N PRO A 215 7.02 -27.33 -27.08
CA PRO A 215 7.50 -26.03 -26.64
C PRO A 215 7.69 -25.07 -27.82
N PHE A 216 7.14 -23.87 -27.69
CA PHE A 216 7.32 -22.80 -28.65
C PHE A 216 8.21 -21.69 -28.09
N LEU A 217 8.98 -21.04 -28.96
CA LEU A 217 9.78 -19.88 -28.62
C LEU A 217 8.86 -18.66 -28.47
N ILE A 218 8.93 -18.00 -27.32
CA ILE A 218 8.29 -16.71 -27.06
C ILE A 218 9.26 -15.60 -27.50
N LYS A 219 10.48 -15.63 -26.98
CA LYS A 219 11.50 -14.63 -27.35
C LYS A 219 12.90 -15.10 -27.03
N GLU A 220 13.85 -14.74 -27.89
CA GLU A 220 15.27 -14.76 -27.55
C GLU A 220 15.70 -13.37 -27.06
N ILE A 221 16.36 -13.33 -25.90
CA ILE A 221 16.87 -12.10 -25.30
C ILE A 221 18.40 -12.13 -25.24
N ILE A 222 19.02 -10.98 -25.51
CA ILE A 222 20.44 -10.78 -25.28
C ILE A 222 20.59 -10.08 -23.93
N LYS A 223 20.86 -10.87 -22.89
CA LYS A 223 21.05 -10.36 -21.52
C LYS A 223 22.40 -9.64 -21.45
N ALA A 224 22.37 -8.32 -21.22
CA ALA A 224 23.59 -7.59 -20.91
C ALA A 224 24.09 -7.97 -19.51
N ASP A 225 25.41 -8.06 -19.32
CA ASP A 225 26.04 -8.53 -18.07
C ASP A 225 25.59 -7.82 -16.78
N LYS A 226 25.04 -6.61 -16.90
CA LYS A 226 24.58 -5.79 -15.76
C LYS A 226 23.12 -6.03 -15.38
N ILE A 227 22.37 -6.73 -16.22
CA ILE A 227 20.94 -6.98 -16.05
C ILE A 227 20.76 -8.32 -15.34
N THR A 228 19.97 -8.32 -14.27
CA THR A 228 19.44 -9.55 -13.65
C THR A 228 17.92 -9.56 -13.72
N TYR A 229 17.35 -10.76 -13.84
CA TYR A 229 15.91 -10.97 -13.80
C TYR A 229 15.52 -11.43 -12.40
N GLY A 230 14.46 -10.82 -11.85
CA GLY A 230 13.88 -11.16 -10.57
C GLY A 230 12.67 -12.08 -10.72
N ALA A 231 11.55 -11.73 -10.09
CA ALA A 231 10.33 -12.51 -10.19
C ALA A 231 9.77 -12.54 -11.62
N MET A 232 9.15 -13.67 -11.97
CA MET A 232 8.44 -13.88 -13.23
C MET A 232 7.02 -14.34 -12.94
N SER A 233 6.05 -13.81 -13.67
CA SER A 233 4.64 -14.18 -13.50
C SER A 233 3.92 -14.19 -14.83
N LEU A 234 2.96 -15.09 -14.98
CA LEU A 234 2.24 -15.31 -16.23
C LEU A 234 0.74 -15.18 -16.05
N SER A 235 0.08 -14.54 -16.99
CA SER A 235 -1.35 -14.65 -17.19
C SER A 235 -1.62 -14.65 -18.69
N SER A 236 -2.81 -15.08 -19.10
CA SER A 236 -3.22 -15.01 -20.49
C SER A 236 -4.59 -14.36 -20.62
N ASP A 237 -4.84 -13.77 -21.78
CA ASP A 237 -6.21 -13.67 -22.30
C ASP A 237 -6.51 -14.93 -23.12
N VAL A 238 -7.62 -14.94 -23.88
CA VAL A 238 -8.02 -16.11 -24.68
C VAL A 238 -7.06 -16.39 -25.84
N GLU A 239 -6.39 -15.35 -26.36
CA GLU A 239 -5.58 -15.41 -27.59
C GLU A 239 -4.07 -15.29 -27.30
N ASN A 240 -3.71 -14.44 -26.32
CA ASN A 240 -2.33 -14.05 -26.01
C ASN A 240 -1.95 -14.38 -24.57
N GLY A 241 -0.71 -14.82 -24.39
CA GLY A 241 -0.04 -14.90 -23.11
C GLY A 241 0.73 -13.62 -22.81
N TYR A 242 0.83 -13.27 -21.53
CA TYR A 242 1.54 -12.10 -21.04
C TYR A 242 2.48 -12.55 -19.93
N LEU A 243 3.78 -12.45 -20.18
CA LEU A 243 4.82 -12.76 -19.21
C LEU A 243 5.35 -11.45 -18.62
N LEU A 244 5.23 -11.28 -17.31
CA LEU A 244 5.83 -10.16 -16.59
C LEU A 244 7.14 -10.61 -15.95
N ILE A 245 8.20 -9.84 -16.16
CA ILE A 245 9.53 -10.13 -15.62
C ILE A 245 10.08 -8.88 -14.97
N GLU A 246 10.44 -8.97 -13.70
CA GLU A 246 11.15 -7.89 -13.02
C GLU A 246 12.60 -7.81 -13.50
N LYS A 247 13.03 -6.60 -13.85
CA LYS A 247 14.37 -6.32 -14.35
C LYS A 247 15.13 -5.45 -13.37
N TYR A 248 16.35 -5.87 -13.05
CA TYR A 248 17.27 -5.15 -12.17
C TYR A 248 18.53 -4.77 -12.95
N ASP A 249 18.96 -3.52 -12.87
CA ASP A 249 20.25 -3.05 -13.41
C ASP A 249 21.18 -2.79 -12.22
N ARG A 250 22.31 -3.51 -12.16
CA ARG A 250 23.25 -3.46 -11.02
C ARG A 250 22.58 -3.67 -9.65
N ASN A 251 21.65 -4.61 -9.58
CA ASN A 251 20.85 -4.94 -8.39
C ASN A 251 19.85 -3.84 -7.94
N GLU A 252 19.65 -2.79 -8.72
CA GLU A 252 18.59 -1.82 -8.50
C GLU A 252 17.41 -2.13 -9.42
N TYR A 253 16.19 -2.09 -8.87
CA TYR A 253 14.99 -2.29 -9.68
C TYR A 253 14.91 -1.23 -10.78
N SER A 254 14.82 -1.69 -12.03
CA SER A 254 14.71 -0.83 -13.21
C SER A 254 13.24 -0.69 -13.63
N CYS A 255 12.63 -1.81 -14.01
CA CYS A 255 11.24 -1.87 -14.46
C CYS A 255 10.74 -3.31 -14.47
N THR A 256 9.45 -3.48 -14.72
CA THR A 256 8.88 -4.78 -15.08
C THR A 256 8.60 -4.79 -16.58
N GLU A 257 9.19 -5.75 -17.29
CA GLU A 257 8.97 -5.95 -18.72
C GLU A 257 7.74 -6.83 -18.94
N VAL A 258 6.93 -6.50 -19.94
CA VAL A 258 5.81 -7.29 -20.42
C VAL A 258 6.22 -7.95 -21.73
N MET A 259 6.15 -9.27 -21.82
CA MET A 259 6.26 -10.00 -23.07
C MET A 259 4.87 -10.52 -23.46
N GLU A 260 4.25 -9.90 -24.46
CA GLU A 260 2.97 -10.32 -25.04
C GLU A 260 3.25 -11.26 -26.21
N PHE A 261 2.62 -12.44 -26.23
CA PHE A 261 2.85 -13.45 -27.27
C PHE A 261 1.60 -14.27 -27.60
N PRO A 262 1.44 -14.75 -28.84
CA PRO A 262 0.33 -15.64 -29.19
C PRO A 262 0.46 -17.00 -28.49
N ILE A 263 -0.60 -17.49 -27.84
CA ILE A 263 -0.58 -18.80 -27.18
C ILE A 263 -0.40 -19.95 -28.19
N SER A 264 -0.77 -19.74 -29.45
CA SER A 264 -0.54 -20.68 -30.55
C SER A 264 0.93 -20.81 -30.97
N GLY A 265 1.83 -20.03 -30.37
CA GLY A 265 3.23 -19.92 -30.75
C GLY A 265 3.47 -18.75 -31.70
N GLY A 266 4.62 -18.09 -31.54
CA GLY A 266 5.03 -16.91 -32.29
C GLY A 266 5.96 -16.01 -31.46
N GLU A 267 6.66 -15.11 -32.14
CA GLU A 267 7.51 -14.14 -31.44
C GLU A 267 6.67 -13.14 -30.63
N GLY A 268 7.05 -12.96 -29.38
CA GLY A 268 6.47 -11.97 -28.49
C GLY A 268 7.01 -10.55 -28.71
N GLN A 269 6.19 -9.58 -28.32
CA GLN A 269 6.53 -8.17 -28.25
C GLN A 269 6.89 -7.79 -26.82
N ILE A 270 7.95 -6.99 -26.67
CA ILE A 270 8.42 -6.53 -25.35
C ILE A 270 8.01 -5.08 -25.17
N SER A 271 7.41 -4.76 -24.03
CA SER A 271 7.15 -3.40 -23.59
C SER A 271 7.46 -3.23 -22.09
N ALA A 272 7.52 -1.98 -21.62
CA ALA A 272 7.63 -1.70 -20.19
C ALA A 272 6.24 -1.59 -19.57
N LEU A 273 6.03 -2.26 -18.44
CA LEU A 273 4.77 -2.19 -17.70
C LEU A 273 4.57 -0.80 -17.09
N VAL A 274 3.40 -0.21 -17.34
CA VAL A 274 2.96 1.03 -16.70
C VAL A 274 1.54 0.86 -16.17
N VAL A 275 1.38 0.90 -14.84
CA VAL A 275 0.07 0.82 -14.17
C VAL A 275 -0.19 2.14 -13.48
N ASP A 276 -1.30 2.81 -13.78
CA ASP A 276 -1.68 4.12 -13.22
C ASP A 276 -0.54 5.16 -13.23
N LYS A 277 0.21 5.21 -14.33
CA LYS A 277 1.40 6.08 -14.54
C LYS A 277 2.63 5.71 -13.71
N SER A 278 2.59 4.62 -12.94
CA SER A 278 3.75 4.07 -12.23
C SER A 278 4.46 3.03 -13.09
N ARG A 279 5.80 3.13 -13.14
CA ARG A 279 6.69 2.09 -13.69
C ARG A 279 7.25 1.16 -12.60
N TYR A 280 7.00 1.48 -11.33
CA TYR A 280 7.45 0.69 -10.19
C TYR A 280 6.34 -0.28 -9.80
N VAL A 281 6.40 -1.49 -10.35
CA VAL A 281 5.40 -2.55 -10.19
C VAL A 281 6.14 -3.86 -9.92
N VAL A 282 6.11 -4.36 -8.68
CA VAL A 282 6.92 -5.51 -8.23
C VAL A 282 6.04 -6.58 -7.57
N ASN A 283 6.60 -7.76 -7.28
CA ASN A 283 5.92 -8.93 -6.73
C ASN A 283 4.65 -9.28 -7.51
N THR A 284 4.78 -9.37 -8.83
CA THR A 284 3.65 -9.68 -9.71
C THR A 284 3.23 -11.15 -9.55
N LYS A 285 1.92 -11.41 -9.53
CA LYS A 285 1.34 -12.76 -9.59
C LYS A 285 0.21 -12.74 -10.61
N GLY A 286 0.23 -13.68 -11.55
CA GLY A 286 -0.83 -13.83 -12.52
C GLY A 286 -2.05 -14.54 -11.95
N ALA A 287 -3.22 -14.25 -12.52
CA ALA A 287 -4.48 -14.84 -12.13
C ALA A 287 -5.35 -15.07 -13.35
N TYR A 288 -6.15 -16.13 -13.33
CA TYR A 288 -7.09 -16.39 -14.41
C TYR A 288 -8.22 -15.35 -14.40
N SER A 289 -8.57 -14.84 -15.58
CA SER A 289 -9.75 -13.98 -15.81
C SER A 289 -10.26 -14.20 -17.23
N GLU A 290 -11.58 -14.13 -17.41
CA GLU A 290 -12.20 -14.21 -18.74
C GLU A 290 -12.11 -12.89 -19.52
N ASN A 291 -11.88 -11.77 -18.84
CA ASN A 291 -11.94 -10.44 -19.44
C ASN A 291 -10.63 -10.03 -20.14
N GLY A 292 -9.50 -10.53 -19.64
CA GLY A 292 -8.14 -10.22 -20.06
C GLY A 292 -7.11 -10.88 -19.14
N ALA A 293 -5.82 -10.64 -19.37
CA ALA A 293 -4.76 -11.21 -18.53
C ALA A 293 -4.69 -10.44 -17.19
N LYS A 294 -5.13 -11.07 -16.10
CA LYS A 294 -5.22 -10.44 -14.79
C LYS A 294 -3.94 -10.65 -13.99
N PHE A 295 -3.48 -9.59 -13.34
CA PHE A 295 -2.33 -9.64 -12.45
C PHE A 295 -2.63 -8.93 -11.14
N TYR A 296 -1.96 -9.40 -10.10
CA TYR A 296 -1.78 -8.71 -8.83
C TYR A 296 -0.34 -8.25 -8.71
N ALA A 297 -0.10 -7.04 -8.19
CA ALA A 297 1.25 -6.56 -7.96
C ALA A 297 1.32 -5.56 -6.83
N THR A 298 2.52 -5.35 -6.29
CA THR A 298 2.84 -4.30 -5.33
C THR A 298 3.31 -3.03 -6.04
N MET A 299 2.66 -1.91 -5.76
CA MET A 299 3.09 -0.60 -6.26
C MET A 299 2.74 0.55 -5.30
N ALA A 300 3.33 1.72 -5.52
CA ALA A 300 2.95 2.93 -4.80
C ALA A 300 1.63 3.49 -5.37
N VAL A 301 0.60 3.56 -4.53
CA VAL A 301 -0.73 4.07 -4.88
C VAL A 301 -1.03 5.31 -4.03
N PRO A 302 -1.59 6.38 -4.60
CA PRO A 302 -2.06 7.52 -3.81
C PRO A 302 -3.01 7.09 -2.68
N PHE A 303 -2.84 7.67 -1.50
CA PHE A 303 -3.74 7.55 -0.36
C PHE A 303 -4.15 8.96 0.08
N GLY A 304 -5.39 9.31 -0.24
CA GLY A 304 -5.83 10.70 -0.17
C GLY A 304 -5.04 11.58 -1.15
N LYS A 305 -4.73 12.82 -0.74
CA LYS A 305 -4.02 13.80 -1.58
C LYS A 305 -2.54 13.98 -1.25
N LYS A 306 -2.07 13.39 -0.15
CA LYS A 306 -0.76 13.70 0.44
C LYS A 306 0.20 12.52 0.55
N GLU A 307 -0.30 11.30 0.71
CA GLU A 307 0.53 10.13 0.98
C GLU A 307 0.46 9.13 -0.18
N PHE A 308 1.52 8.33 -0.32
CA PHE A 308 1.53 7.14 -1.15
C PHE A 308 1.68 5.92 -0.25
N GLN A 309 0.89 4.89 -0.50
CA GLN A 309 0.98 3.60 0.18
C GLN A 309 1.52 2.56 -0.79
N LYS A 310 2.41 1.69 -0.31
CA LYS A 310 2.86 0.52 -1.10
C LYS A 310 1.82 -0.58 -0.95
N ALA A 311 0.86 -0.58 -1.86
CA ALA A 311 -0.32 -1.43 -1.82
C ALA A 311 -0.25 -2.52 -2.88
N ILE A 312 -1.01 -3.59 -2.65
CA ILE A 312 -1.33 -4.56 -3.70
C ILE A 312 -2.46 -3.97 -4.56
N VAL A 313 -2.29 -4.04 -5.86
CA VAL A 313 -3.27 -3.67 -6.87
C VAL A 313 -3.58 -4.87 -7.77
N SER A 314 -4.81 -4.96 -8.25
CA SER A 314 -5.16 -5.80 -9.40
C SER A 314 -5.26 -4.94 -10.66
N PHE A 315 -4.78 -5.44 -11.78
CA PHE A 315 -4.99 -4.83 -13.09
C PHE A 315 -5.14 -5.92 -14.16
N GLU A 316 -5.69 -5.55 -15.31
CA GLU A 316 -5.84 -6.44 -16.46
C GLU A 316 -5.08 -5.87 -17.66
N ILE A 317 -4.37 -6.74 -18.39
CA ILE A 317 -3.77 -6.41 -19.67
C ILE A 317 -4.63 -7.02 -20.77
N LYS A 318 -4.99 -6.22 -21.76
CA LYS A 318 -5.71 -6.67 -22.95
C LYS A 318 -5.20 -5.91 -24.17
N SER A 319 -4.73 -6.65 -25.18
CA SER A 319 -4.18 -6.08 -26.41
C SER A 319 -3.06 -5.07 -26.12
N GLY A 320 -2.15 -5.43 -25.21
CA GLY A 320 -1.01 -4.60 -24.80
C GLY A 320 -1.34 -3.40 -23.89
N GLU A 321 -2.60 -3.11 -23.61
CA GLU A 321 -3.01 -1.98 -22.76
C GLU A 321 -3.43 -2.41 -21.35
N VAL A 322 -2.98 -1.67 -20.34
CA VAL A 322 -3.38 -1.86 -18.94
C VAL A 322 -4.74 -1.19 -18.70
N SER A 323 -5.67 -1.93 -18.14
CA SER A 323 -7.01 -1.47 -17.77
C SER A 323 -7.41 -1.98 -16.38
N ASN A 324 -8.54 -1.49 -15.86
CA ASN A 324 -9.18 -2.01 -14.65
C ASN A 324 -8.29 -2.06 -13.39
N SER A 325 -7.38 -1.09 -13.21
CA SER A 325 -6.56 -1.00 -12.01
C SER A 325 -7.41 -0.75 -10.77
N GLN A 326 -7.24 -1.59 -9.74
CA GLN A 326 -7.95 -1.48 -8.48
C GLN A 326 -7.04 -1.78 -7.29
N LYS A 327 -7.15 -0.94 -6.27
CA LYS A 327 -6.45 -1.12 -5.01
C LYS A 327 -7.12 -2.22 -4.18
N ILE A 328 -6.31 -3.17 -3.71
CA ILE A 328 -6.73 -4.31 -2.88
C ILE A 328 -6.44 -4.07 -1.41
N THR A 329 -5.31 -3.42 -1.10
CA THR A 329 -4.89 -3.20 0.30
C THR A 329 -4.79 -1.73 0.61
N ARG A 330 -5.14 -1.34 1.83
CA ARG A 330 -5.06 0.05 2.31
C ARG A 330 -4.10 0.24 3.50
N LEU A 331 -3.35 -0.79 3.84
CA LEU A 331 -2.31 -0.73 4.88
C LEU A 331 -1.25 0.32 4.50
N ARG A 332 -0.68 0.96 5.52
CA ARG A 332 0.43 1.90 5.35
C ARG A 332 1.74 1.14 5.19
N GLU A 333 1.79 -0.01 5.85
CA GLU A 333 2.84 -1.00 5.82
C GLU A 333 3.07 -1.52 4.39
N LEU A 334 4.29 -1.98 4.11
CA LEU A 334 4.61 -2.61 2.82
C LEU A 334 3.85 -3.93 2.71
N CYS A 335 2.93 -4.02 1.75
CA CYS A 335 2.26 -5.26 1.37
C CYS A 335 3.00 -5.95 0.22
N ILE A 336 3.27 -7.25 0.32
CA ILE A 336 4.01 -8.03 -0.68
C ILE A 336 3.45 -9.44 -0.82
N HIS A 337 3.90 -10.11 -1.89
CA HIS A 337 3.65 -11.53 -2.16
C HIS A 337 2.16 -11.90 -2.12
N PRO A 338 1.35 -11.34 -3.03
CA PRO A 338 -0.05 -11.72 -3.17
C PRO A 338 -0.19 -13.16 -3.71
N TYR A 339 -1.16 -13.89 -3.16
CA TYR A 339 -1.68 -15.12 -3.73
C TYR A 339 -3.20 -15.11 -3.67
N ASN A 340 -3.87 -15.50 -4.74
CA ASN A 340 -5.32 -15.52 -4.81
C ASN A 340 -5.87 -16.93 -5.03
N ASP A 341 -7.04 -17.19 -4.45
CA ASP A 341 -7.88 -18.31 -4.79
C ASP A 341 -9.32 -17.80 -4.89
N GLU A 342 -9.91 -17.93 -6.07
CA GLU A 342 -11.20 -17.32 -6.44
C GLU A 342 -11.27 -15.81 -6.09
N ASP A 343 -12.21 -15.44 -5.22
CA ASP A 343 -12.51 -14.09 -4.73
C ASP A 343 -11.72 -13.69 -3.48
N TYR A 344 -10.78 -14.52 -3.01
CA TYR A 344 -9.92 -14.25 -1.86
C TYR A 344 -8.46 -14.03 -2.27
N ILE A 345 -7.77 -13.20 -1.50
CA ILE A 345 -6.33 -12.96 -1.64
C ILE A 345 -5.66 -13.00 -0.27
N ALA A 346 -4.57 -13.74 -0.15
CA ALA A 346 -3.67 -13.72 0.98
C ALA A 346 -2.39 -12.96 0.63
N PHE A 347 -1.83 -12.25 1.60
CA PHE A 347 -0.60 -11.48 1.41
C PHE A 347 0.10 -11.17 2.74
N LEU A 348 1.37 -10.77 2.64
CA LEU A 348 2.17 -10.32 3.78
C LEU A 348 2.09 -8.81 3.92
N SER A 349 2.00 -8.30 5.15
CA SER A 349 2.29 -6.90 5.45
C SER A 349 3.40 -6.78 6.49
N PHE A 350 4.39 -5.95 6.22
CA PHE A 350 5.54 -5.78 7.10
C PHE A 350 5.15 -5.14 8.44
N GLU A 351 5.58 -5.74 9.55
CA GLU A 351 5.45 -5.16 10.88
C GLU A 351 6.77 -4.50 11.33
N LYS A 352 7.40 -5.05 12.37
CA LYS A 352 8.69 -4.61 12.91
C LYS A 352 9.60 -5.82 13.06
N ASP A 353 10.91 -5.58 13.10
CA ASP A 353 11.91 -6.60 13.42
C ASP A 353 11.87 -7.84 12.49
N GLY A 354 11.47 -7.66 11.23
CA GLY A 354 11.36 -8.76 10.25
C GLY A 354 10.11 -9.62 10.37
N LEU A 355 9.18 -9.29 11.28
CA LEU A 355 7.89 -9.95 11.40
C LEU A 355 6.92 -9.45 10.32
N TYR A 356 6.15 -10.37 9.74
CA TYR A 356 5.09 -10.08 8.79
C TYR A 356 3.73 -10.50 9.35
N SER A 357 2.74 -9.64 9.22
CA SER A 357 1.33 -9.98 9.36
C SER A 357 0.88 -10.79 8.15
N ILE A 358 0.15 -11.88 8.41
CA ILE A 358 -0.55 -12.64 7.37
C ILE A 358 -1.96 -12.09 7.29
N ASN A 359 -2.31 -11.57 6.12
CA ASN A 359 -3.61 -10.93 5.92
C ASN A 359 -4.36 -11.60 4.79
N ILE A 360 -5.68 -11.56 4.89
CA ILE A 360 -6.59 -11.90 3.81
C ILE A 360 -7.48 -10.71 3.47
N ALA A 361 -7.83 -10.57 2.19
CA ALA A 361 -8.88 -9.67 1.71
C ALA A 361 -9.74 -10.42 0.68
N SER A 362 -10.91 -9.88 0.36
CA SER A 362 -11.84 -10.54 -0.54
C SER A 362 -12.70 -9.55 -1.31
N SER A 363 -13.09 -9.92 -2.52
CA SER A 363 -14.13 -9.26 -3.31
C SER A 363 -15.52 -9.85 -3.08
N ASN A 364 -15.67 -10.81 -2.15
CA ASN A 364 -16.96 -11.38 -1.77
C ASN A 364 -17.84 -10.34 -1.07
N GLU A 365 -19.09 -10.20 -1.50
CA GLU A 365 -20.03 -9.21 -0.93
C GLU A 365 -20.23 -9.40 0.57
N ARG A 366 -20.41 -10.65 1.04
CA ARG A 366 -20.59 -10.94 2.46
C ARG A 366 -19.34 -10.60 3.27
N PHE A 367 -18.15 -10.99 2.79
CA PHE A 367 -16.90 -10.64 3.46
C PHE A 367 -16.73 -9.12 3.55
N MET A 368 -17.07 -8.40 2.48
CA MET A 368 -17.01 -6.93 2.43
C MET A 368 -17.97 -6.30 3.44
N GLU A 369 -19.20 -6.78 3.53
CA GLU A 369 -20.19 -6.29 4.52
C GLU A 369 -19.69 -6.45 5.95
N VAL A 370 -19.08 -7.60 6.28
CA VAL A 370 -18.55 -7.89 7.62
C VAL A 370 -17.31 -7.03 7.92
N ASN A 371 -16.38 -6.90 6.97
CA ASN A 371 -15.03 -6.39 7.25
C ASN A 371 -14.78 -4.92 6.89
N ASN A 372 -15.66 -4.28 6.11
CA ASN A 372 -15.52 -2.86 5.73
C ASN A 372 -15.96 -1.88 6.82
N GLY A 373 -16.51 -2.37 7.92
CA GLY A 373 -16.92 -1.57 9.07
C GLY A 373 -15.79 -0.68 9.61
N PRO A 374 -16.12 0.41 10.34
CA PRO A 374 -15.12 1.26 10.97
C PRO A 374 -14.37 0.52 12.08
N ARG A 375 -13.05 0.71 12.14
CA ARG A 375 -12.18 -0.01 13.08
C ARG A 375 -11.57 0.91 14.14
N ARG A 376 -11.13 0.31 15.26
CA ARG A 376 -10.54 1.06 16.38
C ARG A 376 -9.17 1.65 16.01
N ASP A 377 -8.37 0.91 15.26
CA ASP A 377 -7.06 1.36 14.78
C ASP A 377 -7.18 2.60 13.88
N GLU A 378 -8.22 2.71 13.06
CA GLU A 378 -8.48 3.89 12.22
C GLU A 378 -8.71 5.15 13.07
N ARG A 379 -9.41 5.02 14.21
CA ARG A 379 -9.62 6.13 15.15
C ARG A 379 -8.31 6.55 15.81
N LEU A 380 -7.53 5.57 16.26
CA LEU A 380 -6.22 5.83 16.89
C LEU A 380 -5.24 6.45 15.90
N ARG A 381 -5.19 5.94 14.66
CA ARG A 381 -4.37 6.50 13.57
C ARG A 381 -4.80 7.91 13.21
N SER A 382 -6.11 8.18 13.13
CA SER A 382 -6.61 9.54 12.90
C SER A 382 -6.19 10.52 14.00
N LEU A 383 -6.25 10.12 15.28
CA LEU A 383 -5.71 10.92 16.38
C LEU A 383 -4.20 11.15 16.24
N GLY A 384 -3.45 10.11 15.85
CA GLY A 384 -2.02 10.21 15.54
C GLY A 384 -1.73 11.29 14.51
N TYR A 385 -2.47 11.31 13.39
CA TYR A 385 -2.34 12.34 12.36
C TYR A 385 -2.70 13.74 12.85
N VAL A 386 -3.64 13.88 13.79
CA VAL A 386 -3.96 15.18 14.39
C VAL A 386 -2.81 15.70 15.25
N VAL A 387 -2.19 14.81 16.05
CA VAL A 387 -1.02 15.16 16.88
C VAL A 387 0.17 15.50 16.00
N GLU A 388 0.45 14.69 14.99
CA GLU A 388 1.50 14.93 13.99
C GLU A 388 1.27 16.27 13.28
N GLY A 389 0.06 16.51 12.77
CA GLY A 389 -0.32 17.77 12.16
C GLY A 389 -0.10 18.98 13.08
N PHE A 390 -0.47 18.87 14.36
CA PHE A 390 -0.23 19.93 15.35
C PHE A 390 1.27 20.20 15.55
N MET A 391 2.10 19.17 15.73
CA MET A 391 3.55 19.30 15.90
C MET A 391 4.21 19.93 14.68
N PHE A 392 3.76 19.53 13.48
CA PHE A 392 4.21 20.18 12.25
C PHE A 392 3.74 21.62 12.15
N SER A 393 2.51 21.97 12.52
CA SER A 393 2.05 23.36 12.54
C SER A 393 2.90 24.25 13.44
N VAL A 394 3.31 23.76 14.62
CA VAL A 394 4.25 24.47 15.51
C VAL A 394 5.59 24.68 14.82
N SER A 395 6.14 23.63 14.19
CA SER A 395 7.43 23.70 13.49
C SER A 395 7.38 24.65 12.29
N TYR A 396 6.24 24.69 11.58
CA TYR A 396 6.00 25.56 10.43
C TYR A 396 5.77 27.03 10.79
N ILE A 397 5.62 27.38 12.08
CA ILE A 397 5.73 28.78 12.51
C ILE A 397 7.11 29.35 12.15
N ILE A 398 8.16 28.54 12.24
CA ILE A 398 9.52 28.95 11.88
C ILE A 398 9.69 29.02 10.35
N ILE A 399 9.12 28.07 9.62
CA ILE A 399 9.31 27.95 8.16
C ILE A 399 8.43 28.95 7.39
N LEU A 400 7.12 28.96 7.68
CA LEU A 400 6.14 29.81 7.00
C LEU A 400 5.77 31.04 7.84
N GLY A 401 5.55 30.85 9.15
CA GLY A 401 5.16 31.93 10.07
C GLY A 401 6.10 33.12 10.08
N PHE A 402 7.40 32.86 10.01
CA PHE A 402 8.44 33.88 10.03
C PHE A 402 8.27 34.95 8.93
N ARG A 403 7.68 34.58 7.79
CA ARG A 403 7.44 35.48 6.64
C ARG A 403 6.49 36.64 6.95
N TRP A 404 5.56 36.46 7.90
CA TRP A 404 4.71 37.57 8.37
C TRP A 404 5.02 37.98 9.81
N ILE A 405 5.50 37.06 10.66
CA ILE A 405 5.81 37.35 12.06
C ILE A 405 6.94 38.37 12.18
N VAL A 406 8.08 38.16 11.51
CA VAL A 406 9.25 39.06 11.68
C VAL A 406 8.98 40.47 11.19
N PRO A 407 8.45 40.70 9.96
CA PRO A 407 8.08 42.04 9.55
C PRO A 407 7.08 42.70 10.51
N SER A 408 6.12 41.94 11.02
CA SER A 408 5.13 42.44 11.98
C SER A 408 5.75 42.81 13.32
N LEU A 409 6.72 42.04 13.81
CA LEU A 409 7.47 42.34 15.03
C LEU A 409 8.35 43.59 14.87
N VAL A 410 8.94 43.81 13.69
CA VAL A 410 9.70 45.03 13.41
C VAL A 410 8.78 46.26 13.48
N ILE A 411 7.60 46.18 12.84
CA ILE A 411 6.61 47.27 12.90
C ILE A 411 6.11 47.45 14.34
N ALA A 412 5.79 46.36 15.05
CA ALA A 412 5.37 46.38 16.45
C ALA A 412 6.44 46.99 17.37
N GLY A 413 7.72 46.73 17.12
CA GLY A 413 8.85 47.31 17.82
C GLY A 413 8.96 48.82 17.60
N ALA A 414 8.79 49.28 16.36
CA ALA A 414 8.74 50.70 16.04
C ALA A 414 7.56 51.40 16.74
N VAL A 415 6.38 50.78 16.75
CA VAL A 415 5.20 51.28 17.48
C VAL A 415 5.47 51.33 18.98
N SER A 416 6.08 50.29 19.55
CA SER A 416 6.43 50.23 20.98
C SER A 416 7.42 51.32 21.37
N PHE A 417 8.38 51.63 20.51
CA PHE A 417 9.32 52.73 20.73
C PHE A 417 8.62 54.09 20.75
N MET A 418 7.56 54.28 19.98
CA MET A 418 6.77 55.52 19.97
C MET A 418 5.67 55.56 21.03
N ASP A 419 5.44 54.46 21.75
CA ASP A 419 4.29 54.28 22.64
C ASP A 419 4.26 55.29 23.80
N TYR A 420 5.42 55.73 24.29
CA TYR A 420 5.52 56.77 25.34
C TYR A 420 5.00 58.16 24.90
N LYS A 421 4.89 58.41 23.58
CA LYS A 421 4.35 59.66 23.01
C LYS A 421 2.88 59.56 22.64
N PHE A 422 2.28 58.38 22.74
CA PHE A 422 0.90 58.15 22.32
C PHE A 422 -0.06 58.34 23.49
N ASP A 423 -1.14 59.08 23.24
CA ASP A 423 -2.31 59.06 24.10
C ASP A 423 -3.07 57.73 23.92
N ASP A 424 -3.93 57.38 24.88
CA ASP A 424 -4.69 56.13 24.86
C ASP A 424 -5.50 55.93 23.56
N LYS A 425 -5.95 57.03 22.96
CA LYS A 425 -6.70 56.99 21.69
C LYS A 425 -5.80 56.54 20.54
N LYS A 426 -4.60 57.11 20.40
CA LYS A 426 -3.60 56.71 19.42
C LYS A 426 -3.12 55.28 19.66
N LYS A 427 -2.87 54.89 20.91
CA LYS A 427 -2.51 53.51 21.28
C LYS A 427 -3.53 52.50 20.76
N ARG A 428 -4.83 52.79 20.92
CA ARG A 428 -5.92 51.94 20.41
C ARG A 428 -5.94 51.84 18.88
N TYR A 429 -5.82 52.97 18.18
CA TYR A 429 -5.78 52.96 16.71
C TYR A 429 -4.56 52.23 16.16
N MET A 430 -3.38 52.42 16.75
CA MET A 430 -2.16 51.76 16.33
C MET A 430 -2.25 50.23 16.49
N TYR A 431 -2.89 49.74 17.56
CA TYR A 431 -3.16 48.31 17.71
C TYR A 431 -4.02 47.77 16.55
N ILE A 432 -5.12 48.45 16.23
CA ILE A 432 -6.06 48.01 15.18
C ILE A 432 -5.37 48.03 13.81
N ILE A 433 -4.63 49.10 13.50
CA ILE A 433 -3.90 49.23 12.23
C ILE A 433 -2.87 48.11 12.10
N LEU A 434 -2.08 47.86 13.15
CA LEU A 434 -1.09 46.80 13.12
C LEU A 434 -1.73 45.43 12.94
N ALA A 435 -2.80 45.13 13.70
CA ALA A 435 -3.54 43.88 13.56
C ALA A 435 -4.05 43.67 12.12
N ALA A 436 -4.58 44.71 11.48
CA ALA A 436 -5.02 44.65 10.08
C ALA A 436 -3.86 44.35 9.13
N ILE A 437 -2.70 45.01 9.31
CA ILE A 437 -1.49 44.75 8.51
C ILE A 437 -1.05 43.29 8.65
N VAL A 438 -0.98 42.77 9.88
CA VAL A 438 -0.56 41.38 10.12
C VAL A 438 -1.52 40.39 9.46
N VAL A 439 -2.84 40.61 9.57
CA VAL A 439 -3.84 39.75 8.93
C VAL A 439 -3.69 39.76 7.41
N ILE A 440 -3.43 40.92 6.79
CA ILE A 440 -3.19 41.04 5.35
C ILE A 440 -1.92 40.27 4.95
N MET A 441 -0.81 40.48 5.66
CA MET A 441 0.47 39.82 5.36
C MET A 441 0.38 38.29 5.52
N LYS A 442 -0.29 37.83 6.58
CA LYS A 442 -0.57 36.41 6.82
C LYS A 442 -1.41 35.84 5.68
N THR A 443 -2.52 36.50 5.34
CA THR A 443 -3.44 36.03 4.28
C THR A 443 -2.74 35.93 2.94
N HIS A 444 -1.92 36.93 2.59
CA HIS A 444 -1.09 36.89 1.39
C HIS A 444 -0.13 35.68 1.39
N THR A 445 0.53 35.43 2.53
CA THR A 445 1.46 34.30 2.66
C THR A 445 0.76 32.96 2.53
N ILE A 446 -0.40 32.78 3.18
CA ILE A 446 -1.22 31.56 3.09
C ILE A 446 -1.71 31.34 1.67
N ASN A 447 -2.20 32.38 1.00
CA ASN A 447 -2.62 32.27 -0.40
C ASN A 447 -1.48 31.84 -1.32
N LYS A 448 -0.29 32.44 -1.18
CA LYS A 448 0.86 32.07 -1.99
C LYS A 448 1.34 30.64 -1.71
N ALA A 449 1.38 30.22 -0.46
CA ALA A 449 1.83 28.87 -0.10
C ALA A 449 0.79 27.81 -0.48
N PHE A 450 -0.44 27.92 0.02
CA PHE A 450 -1.41 26.83 -0.06
C PHE A 450 -2.26 26.86 -1.34
N TYR A 451 -2.59 28.05 -1.85
CA TYR A 451 -3.52 28.18 -2.98
C TYR A 451 -2.81 28.36 -4.33
N VAL A 452 -1.51 28.66 -4.33
CA VAL A 452 -0.70 28.68 -5.55
C VAL A 452 0.21 27.45 -5.62
N GLN A 453 1.02 27.20 -4.58
CA GLN A 453 2.01 26.12 -4.61
C GLN A 453 1.40 24.73 -4.28
N TYR A 454 0.52 24.64 -3.27
CA TYR A 454 -0.06 23.36 -2.81
C TYR A 454 -1.55 23.18 -3.14
N SER A 455 -2.07 23.87 -4.15
CA SER A 455 -3.51 23.89 -4.46
C SER A 455 -4.10 22.51 -4.74
N HIS A 456 -3.34 21.63 -5.39
CA HIS A 456 -3.75 20.26 -5.70
C HIS A 456 -3.94 19.38 -4.47
N MET A 457 -3.28 19.71 -3.34
CA MET A 457 -3.37 18.96 -2.07
C MET A 457 -4.58 19.37 -1.22
N LEU A 458 -5.17 20.55 -1.46
CA LEU A 458 -6.30 21.04 -0.66
C LEU A 458 -7.58 20.20 -0.86
N PRO A 459 -8.32 19.85 0.20
CA PRO A 459 -9.61 19.19 0.07
C PRO A 459 -10.61 20.12 -0.62
N THR A 460 -11.63 19.55 -1.28
CA THR A 460 -12.57 20.30 -2.14
C THR A 460 -13.23 21.47 -1.41
N ILE A 461 -13.55 21.31 -0.13
CA ILE A 461 -14.16 22.35 0.72
C ILE A 461 -13.22 23.55 0.93
N LEU A 462 -11.91 23.33 0.97
CA LEU A 462 -10.91 24.38 1.19
C LEU A 462 -10.21 24.83 -0.09
N ALA A 463 -10.49 24.20 -1.24
CA ALA A 463 -9.84 24.49 -2.51
C ALA A 463 -10.06 25.94 -3.02
N PRO A 464 -11.23 26.58 -2.85
CA PRO A 464 -11.41 27.98 -3.23
C PRO A 464 -10.59 28.95 -2.35
N SER A 465 -9.80 29.83 -2.97
CA SER A 465 -8.92 30.79 -2.27
C SER A 465 -9.67 31.77 -1.36
N PHE A 466 -10.90 32.15 -1.71
CA PHE A 466 -11.71 33.04 -0.87
C PHE A 466 -12.03 32.43 0.51
N ILE A 467 -12.12 31.10 0.61
CA ILE A 467 -12.36 30.40 1.88
C ILE A 467 -11.14 30.56 2.79
N GLY A 468 -9.93 30.45 2.24
CA GLY A 468 -8.69 30.68 2.98
C GLY A 468 -8.57 32.11 3.50
N ILE A 469 -9.00 33.10 2.71
CA ILE A 469 -9.07 34.52 3.10
C ILE A 469 -10.06 34.69 4.26
N LEU A 470 -11.25 34.11 4.16
CA LEU A 470 -12.30 34.20 5.19
C LEU A 470 -11.84 33.58 6.51
N ILE A 471 -11.24 32.39 6.48
CA ILE A 471 -10.69 31.70 7.66
C ILE A 471 -9.60 32.56 8.30
N SER A 472 -8.64 33.02 7.50
CA SER A 472 -7.52 33.85 7.98
C SER A 472 -7.99 35.15 8.63
N SER A 473 -9.01 35.77 8.05
CA SER A 473 -9.63 37.01 8.56
C SER A 473 -10.41 36.76 9.85
N LEU A 474 -11.17 35.66 9.93
CA LEU A 474 -11.96 35.30 11.11
C LEU A 474 -11.07 34.99 12.31
N ILE A 475 -10.01 34.19 12.12
CA ILE A 475 -9.03 33.90 13.18
C ILE A 475 -8.39 35.21 13.64
N GLY A 476 -7.95 36.05 12.71
CA GLY A 476 -7.36 37.35 13.02
C GLY A 476 -8.30 38.24 13.82
N LEU A 477 -9.56 38.36 13.42
CA LEU A 477 -10.57 39.16 14.10
C LEU A 477 -10.78 38.70 15.55
N VAL A 478 -10.89 37.39 15.78
CA VAL A 478 -11.12 36.82 17.11
C VAL A 478 -9.88 36.97 18.00
N VAL A 479 -8.70 36.60 17.48
CA VAL A 479 -7.44 36.59 18.24
C VAL A 479 -6.99 38.02 18.56
N TYR A 480 -6.90 38.89 17.55
CA TYR A 480 -6.50 40.27 17.79
C TYR A 480 -7.59 41.07 18.49
N GLY A 481 -8.88 40.73 18.33
CA GLY A 481 -9.98 41.32 19.10
C GLY A 481 -9.87 41.01 20.60
N TYR A 482 -9.54 39.76 20.95
CA TYR A 482 -9.24 39.41 22.34
C TYR A 482 -7.99 40.15 22.84
N GLY A 483 -6.93 40.17 22.03
CA GLY A 483 -5.69 40.86 22.39
C GLY A 483 -5.86 42.36 22.58
N TYR A 484 -6.75 43.00 21.81
CA TYR A 484 -7.12 44.40 21.98
C TYR A 484 -7.75 44.64 23.36
N MET A 485 -8.67 43.76 23.78
CA MET A 485 -9.29 43.87 25.11
C MET A 485 -8.27 43.67 26.24
N VAL A 486 -7.29 42.78 26.07
CA VAL A 486 -6.18 42.59 27.03
C VAL A 486 -5.23 43.79 27.04
N TYR A 487 -5.03 44.43 25.89
CA TYR A 487 -4.17 45.60 25.75
C TYR A 487 -4.79 46.84 26.42
N ILE A 488 -6.08 47.12 26.20
CA ILE A 488 -6.73 48.30 26.78
C ILE A 488 -6.95 48.21 28.30
N ASP A 489 -6.97 46.99 28.85
CA ASP A 489 -7.10 46.78 30.30
C ASP A 489 -5.83 47.19 31.06
N ASP A 490 -4.69 47.31 30.38
CA ASP A 490 -3.40 47.69 30.96
C ASP A 490 -2.45 48.22 29.86
N PHE A 491 -2.42 49.55 29.73
CA PHE A 491 -1.55 50.28 28.79
C PHE A 491 -0.11 50.46 29.30
N GLU A 492 0.20 50.05 30.54
CA GLU A 492 1.54 50.19 31.13
C GLU A 492 2.47 49.05 30.68
N SER A 493 1.90 47.89 30.37
CA SER A 493 2.63 46.79 29.75
C SER A 493 3.22 47.14 28.36
N ILE A 494 4.35 46.51 28.03
CA ILE A 494 5.02 46.69 26.73
C ILE A 494 4.10 46.19 25.60
N PHE A 495 3.73 47.09 24.69
CA PHE A 495 2.90 46.81 23.50
C PHE A 495 3.39 45.57 22.73
N LEU A 496 4.69 45.50 22.41
CA LEU A 496 5.31 44.37 21.71
C LEU A 496 5.04 43.03 22.40
N GLY A 497 5.18 42.97 23.73
CA GLY A 497 5.00 41.73 24.49
C GLY A 497 3.58 41.18 24.36
N LYS A 498 2.57 42.04 24.59
CA LYS A 498 1.15 41.66 24.45
C LYS A 498 0.82 41.29 23.02
N PHE A 499 1.22 42.10 22.04
CA PHE A 499 0.90 41.86 20.64
C PHE A 499 1.54 40.57 20.10
N SER A 500 2.77 40.26 20.49
CA SER A 500 3.50 39.07 20.04
C SER A 500 2.83 37.76 20.46
N ILE A 501 2.26 37.69 21.67
CA ILE A 501 1.55 36.49 22.15
C ILE A 501 0.34 36.20 21.25
N PHE A 502 -0.47 37.22 20.94
CA PHE A 502 -1.64 37.05 20.08
C PHE A 502 -1.25 36.75 18.63
N MET A 503 -0.13 37.31 18.16
CA MET A 503 0.42 36.97 16.85
C MET A 503 0.83 35.49 16.76
N LEU A 504 1.45 34.94 17.81
CA LEU A 504 1.82 33.52 17.86
C LEU A 504 0.59 32.61 17.91
N ILE A 505 -0.45 32.98 18.68
CA ILE A 505 -1.71 32.24 18.71
C ILE A 505 -2.40 32.25 17.33
N ASP A 506 -2.47 33.42 16.69
CA ASP A 506 -3.03 33.60 15.34
C ASP A 506 -2.27 32.74 14.31
N ALA A 507 -0.93 32.76 14.37
CA ALA A 507 -0.07 31.95 13.52
C ALA A 507 -0.30 30.45 13.73
N LEU A 508 -0.34 29.99 14.99
CA LEU A 508 -0.57 28.60 15.32
C LEU A 508 -1.93 28.12 14.80
N LEU A 509 -3.02 28.84 15.12
CA LEU A 509 -4.37 28.46 14.68
C LEU A 509 -4.49 28.43 13.16
N THR A 510 -3.91 29.42 12.48
CA THR A 510 -3.92 29.46 11.02
C THR A 510 -3.15 28.27 10.45
N LEU A 511 -1.94 28.00 10.94
CA LEU A 511 -1.12 26.89 10.44
C LEU A 511 -1.69 25.52 10.81
N MET A 512 -2.44 25.38 11.90
CA MET A 512 -3.16 24.15 12.26
C MET A 512 -4.29 23.77 11.28
N ILE A 513 -4.78 24.73 10.49
CA ILE A 513 -5.75 24.44 9.42
C ILE A 513 -5.04 23.97 8.16
N PHE A 514 -3.98 24.66 7.75
CA PHE A 514 -3.40 24.47 6.43
C PHE A 514 -2.23 23.49 6.38
N VAL A 515 -1.35 23.49 7.40
CA VAL A 515 -0.14 22.65 7.40
C VAL A 515 -0.45 21.16 7.40
N PRO A 516 -1.42 20.65 8.19
CA PRO A 516 -1.76 19.22 8.17
C PRO A 516 -2.30 18.71 6.82
N LEU A 517 -2.64 19.60 5.88
CA LEU A 517 -3.16 19.25 4.56
C LEU A 517 -2.05 18.99 3.52
N ILE A 518 -0.81 19.39 3.80
CA ILE A 518 0.32 19.30 2.86
C ILE A 518 1.48 18.44 3.38
N ILE A 519 1.34 17.88 4.59
CA ILE A 519 2.33 17.03 5.25
C ILE A 519 1.77 15.63 5.50
#